data_AF-A0A6L9EDH7-F1
#
_entry.id   AF-A0A6L9EDH7-F1
#
_cell.length_a   1.000
_cell.length_b   1.000
_cell.length_c   1.000
_cell.angle_alpha   90.00
_cell.angle_beta   90.00
_cell.angle_gamma   90.00
#
_symmetry.space_group_name_H-M   'P 1'
#
loop_
_entity.id
_entity.type
_entity.pdbx_description
1 polymer ?
#
loop_
_entity_poly.entity_id
_entity_poly.type
_entity_poly.pdbx_seq_one_letter_code
_entity_poly.pdbx_strand_id
1 'polypeptide(L)'
;MNDLYKKEVEINNKANRENPPESEEIRDGQQLKHDILGIRLLLLYQAYLNGETTLEPEFRMAIWRRARFDEEFPVKIRIAQMHHPEFGSDSFDFDGENALEDLFPEIGKQTKATPAKSRFELIQAYKEEVRDLLKVLY
;
A
#
# COMPACT_ATOMS: atom_id res chain seq x y z
N MET A 1 -41.43 -41.41 -5.48
CA MET A 1 -40.91 -40.10 -5.92
C MET A 1 -39.69 -39.74 -5.08
N ASN A 2 -38.48 -40.04 -5.56
CA ASN A 2 -37.25 -39.29 -5.24
C ASN A 2 -36.06 -39.73 -6.10
N ASP A 3 -36.24 -39.81 -7.43
CA ASP A 3 -35.14 -40.10 -8.37
C ASP A 3 -34.64 -38.86 -9.13
N LEU A 4 -35.33 -37.72 -9.01
CA LEU A 4 -34.90 -36.46 -9.63
C LEU A 4 -33.84 -35.72 -8.81
N TYR A 5 -33.88 -35.84 -7.47
CA TYR A 5 -32.91 -35.19 -6.59
C TYR A 5 -31.51 -35.79 -6.61
N LYS A 6 -31.36 -37.07 -6.98
CA LYS A 6 -30.03 -37.71 -7.08
C LYS A 6 -29.28 -37.33 -8.36
N LYS A 7 -29.98 -36.98 -9.44
CA LYS A 7 -29.35 -36.57 -10.71
C LYS A 7 -28.83 -35.13 -10.69
N GLU A 8 -29.48 -34.22 -9.98
CA GLU A 8 -29.01 -32.82 -9.88
C GLU A 8 -27.75 -32.67 -9.01
N VAL A 9 -27.60 -33.50 -7.97
CA VAL A 9 -26.42 -33.47 -7.11
C VAL A 9 -25.18 -34.11 -7.77
N GLU A 10 -25.37 -35.04 -8.72
CA GLU A 10 -24.26 -35.59 -9.51
C GLU A 10 -23.79 -34.66 -10.62
N ILE A 11 -24.68 -33.84 -11.20
CA ILE A 11 -24.29 -32.86 -12.24
C ILE A 11 -23.55 -31.67 -11.62
N ASN A 12 -23.99 -31.17 -10.46
CA ASN A 12 -23.30 -30.08 -9.77
C ASN A 12 -21.95 -30.47 -9.14
N ASN A 13 -21.72 -31.74 -8.83
CA ASN A 13 -20.43 -32.19 -8.27
C ASN A 13 -19.41 -32.64 -9.33
N LYS A 14 -19.82 -32.83 -10.60
CA LYS A 14 -18.89 -33.12 -11.70
C LYS A 14 -18.36 -31.88 -12.42
N ALA A 15 -19.02 -30.73 -12.28
CA ALA A 15 -18.54 -29.47 -12.87
C ALA A 15 -17.47 -28.74 -12.02
N ASN A 16 -17.19 -29.22 -10.80
CA ASN A 16 -16.31 -28.55 -9.83
C ASN A 16 -14.99 -29.30 -9.53
N ARG A 17 -14.54 -30.16 -10.45
CA ARG A 17 -13.23 -30.81 -10.35
C ARG A 17 -12.53 -30.80 -11.68
N GLU A 18 -12.04 -29.64 -12.10
CA GLU A 18 -10.85 -29.52 -12.95
C GLU A 18 -10.45 -28.03 -12.98
N ASN A 19 -9.62 -27.69 -11.99
CA ASN A 19 -8.83 -26.45 -11.82
C ASN A 19 -9.62 -25.14 -11.61
N PRO A 20 -9.34 -24.37 -10.54
CA PRO A 20 -9.65 -22.94 -10.57
C PRO A 20 -8.98 -22.36 -11.83
N PRO A 21 -9.62 -21.44 -12.56
CA PRO A 21 -8.97 -20.86 -13.71
C PRO A 21 -7.72 -20.15 -13.18
N GLU A 22 -6.52 -20.50 -13.67
CA GLU A 22 -5.24 -19.90 -13.27
C GLU A 22 -5.32 -18.36 -13.23
N SER A 23 -6.23 -17.76 -14.00
CA SER A 23 -6.52 -16.33 -13.99
C SER A 23 -7.07 -15.75 -12.68
N GLU A 24 -7.79 -16.51 -11.85
CA GLU A 24 -8.29 -16.01 -10.55
C GLU A 24 -7.18 -16.05 -9.49
N GLU A 25 -6.41 -17.15 -9.39
CA GLU A 25 -5.27 -17.23 -8.47
C GLU A 25 -4.15 -16.21 -8.81
N ILE A 26 -3.88 -15.99 -10.11
CA ILE A 26 -2.91 -14.99 -10.55
C ILE A 26 -3.40 -13.56 -10.23
N ARG A 27 -4.70 -13.29 -10.37
CA ARG A 27 -5.31 -11.99 -10.06
C ARG A 27 -5.28 -11.70 -8.56
N ASP A 28 -5.53 -12.72 -7.74
CA ASP A 28 -5.42 -12.63 -6.28
C ASP A 28 -3.97 -12.41 -5.83
N GLY A 29 -3.01 -13.08 -6.48
CA GLY A 29 -1.58 -12.88 -6.21
C GLY A 29 -1.06 -11.49 -6.59
N GLN A 30 -1.55 -10.90 -7.68
CA GLN A 30 -1.21 -9.53 -8.07
C GLN A 30 -1.85 -8.50 -7.14
N GLN A 31 -3.13 -8.67 -6.80
CA GLN A 31 -3.82 -7.79 -5.87
C GLN A 31 -3.12 -7.80 -4.50
N LEU A 32 -2.74 -8.98 -4.00
CA LEU A 32 -1.99 -9.10 -2.75
C LEU A 32 -0.66 -8.34 -2.79
N LYS A 33 0.09 -8.41 -3.90
CA LYS A 33 1.35 -7.65 -4.06
C LYS A 33 1.09 -6.14 -4.06
N HIS A 34 0.02 -5.69 -4.72
CA HIS A 34 -0.40 -4.29 -4.63
C HIS A 34 -0.76 -3.92 -3.19
N ASP A 35 -1.49 -4.73 -2.44
CA ASP A 35 -1.87 -4.42 -1.06
C ASP A 35 -0.64 -4.32 -0.15
N ILE A 36 0.29 -5.27 -0.26
CA ILE A 36 1.57 -5.26 0.47
C ILE A 36 2.37 -3.99 0.12
N LEU A 37 2.48 -3.64 -1.16
CA LEU A 37 3.14 -2.41 -1.58
C LEU A 37 2.53 -1.19 -0.89
N GLY A 38 1.19 -1.13 -0.80
CA GLY A 38 0.49 -0.01 -0.17
C GLY A 38 0.82 0.12 1.30
N ILE A 39 0.81 -1.00 2.02
CA ILE A 39 1.19 -1.06 3.43
C ILE A 39 2.63 -0.60 3.62
N ARG A 40 3.57 -1.08 2.80
CA ARG A 40 4.98 -0.71 2.92
C ARG A 40 5.25 0.76 2.59
N LEU A 41 4.60 1.29 1.56
CA LEU A 41 4.67 2.72 1.24
C LEU A 41 4.14 3.58 2.39
N LEU A 42 3.04 3.18 3.03
CA LEU A 42 2.50 3.90 4.19
C LEU A 42 3.45 3.85 5.40
N LEU A 43 4.07 2.70 5.67
CA LEU A 43 5.06 2.56 6.76
C LEU A 43 6.32 3.40 6.50
N LEU A 44 6.80 3.45 5.26
CA LEU A 44 7.89 4.34 4.86
C LEU A 44 7.50 5.80 4.99
N TYR A 45 6.26 6.15 4.63
CA TYR A 45 5.74 7.49 4.76
C TYR A 45 5.68 7.94 6.23
N GLN A 46 5.22 7.09 7.14
CA GLN A 46 5.25 7.36 8.58
C GLN A 46 6.68 7.54 9.11
N ALA A 47 7.62 6.69 8.67
CA ALA A 47 9.03 6.83 9.04
C ALA A 47 9.62 8.16 8.52
N TYR A 48 9.20 8.58 7.33
CA TYR A 48 9.52 9.89 6.79
C TYR A 48 8.96 10.99 7.70
N LEU A 49 7.66 11.03 7.97
CA LEU A 49 7.02 12.03 8.85
C LEU A 49 7.68 12.13 10.24
N ASN A 50 8.19 11.02 10.78
CA ASN A 50 8.94 11.00 12.04
C ASN A 50 10.37 11.53 11.94
N GLY A 51 10.86 11.87 10.75
CA GLY A 51 12.25 12.25 10.50
C GLY A 51 13.24 11.10 10.66
N GLU A 52 12.78 9.84 10.60
CA GLU A 52 13.61 8.64 10.75
C GLU A 52 14.31 8.27 9.43
N THR A 53 13.81 8.76 8.30
CA THR A 53 14.33 8.47 6.97
C THR A 53 13.96 9.55 5.97
N THR A 54 14.69 9.59 4.85
CA THR A 54 14.30 10.34 3.65
C THR A 54 13.66 9.41 2.65
N LEU A 55 12.69 9.91 1.88
CA LEU A 55 12.08 9.19 0.77
C LEU A 55 12.88 9.44 -0.51
N GLU A 56 13.42 8.36 -1.08
CA GLU A 56 14.00 8.34 -2.41
C GLU A 56 12.95 8.72 -3.49
N PRO A 57 13.37 9.28 -4.64
CA PRO A 57 12.45 9.69 -5.69
C PRO A 57 11.50 8.58 -6.15
N GLU A 58 11.97 7.32 -6.21
CA GLU A 58 11.14 6.17 -6.58
C GLU A 58 9.98 5.93 -5.60
N PHE A 59 10.19 6.13 -4.29
CA PHE A 59 9.18 5.94 -3.26
C PHE A 59 8.18 7.08 -3.25
N ARG A 60 8.64 8.33 -3.44
CA ARG A 60 7.76 9.50 -3.60
C ARG A 60 6.84 9.32 -4.81
N MET A 61 7.40 8.88 -5.94
CA MET A 61 6.64 8.54 -7.14
C MET A 61 5.61 7.44 -6.90
N ALA A 62 5.98 6.36 -6.19
CA ALA A 62 5.07 5.27 -5.89
C ALA A 62 3.90 5.71 -4.98
N ILE A 63 4.20 6.50 -3.94
CA ILE A 63 3.19 7.11 -3.05
C ILE A 63 2.25 8.03 -3.86
N TRP A 64 2.81 8.92 -4.70
CA TRP A 64 2.01 9.84 -5.51
C TRP A 64 1.10 9.10 -6.50
N ARG A 65 1.64 8.10 -7.21
CA ARG A 65 0.83 7.26 -8.12
C ARG A 65 -0.31 6.61 -7.36
N ARG A 66 -0.03 6.07 -6.16
CA ARG A 66 -1.07 5.41 -5.40
C ARG A 66 -2.13 6.38 -4.88
N ALA A 67 -1.73 7.54 -4.37
CA ALA A 67 -2.65 8.60 -3.98
C ALA A 67 -3.57 9.02 -5.15
N ARG A 68 -3.10 8.94 -6.40
CA ARG A 68 -3.89 9.26 -7.59
C ARG A 68 -4.87 8.16 -8.02
N PHE A 69 -4.55 6.89 -7.78
CA PHE A 69 -5.31 5.75 -8.33
C PHE A 69 -6.08 4.92 -7.28
N ASP A 70 -5.78 5.09 -6.00
CA ASP A 70 -6.41 4.40 -4.88
C ASP A 70 -7.09 5.45 -4.00
N GLU A 71 -8.42 5.56 -4.09
CA GLU A 71 -9.23 6.59 -3.41
C GLU A 71 -9.06 6.58 -1.88
N GLU A 72 -8.72 5.44 -1.28
CA GLU A 72 -8.50 5.34 0.16
C GLU A 72 -7.09 5.78 0.57
N PHE A 73 -6.14 5.79 -0.35
CA PHE A 73 -4.73 6.02 -0.02
C PHE A 73 -4.45 7.46 0.43
N PRO A 74 -4.99 8.52 -0.20
CA PRO A 74 -4.90 9.88 0.31
C PRO A 74 -5.43 10.02 1.74
N VAL A 75 -6.52 9.31 2.08
CA VAL A 75 -7.09 9.31 3.44
C VAL A 75 -6.10 8.67 4.43
N LYS A 76 -5.48 7.55 4.06
CA LYS A 76 -4.44 6.89 4.88
C LYS A 76 -3.24 7.80 5.13
N ILE A 77 -2.80 8.53 4.09
CA ILE A 77 -1.75 9.55 4.21
C ILE A 77 -2.17 10.68 5.15
N ARG A 78 -3.41 11.18 5.02
CA ARG A 78 -3.91 12.26 5.87
C ARG A 78 -3.98 11.84 7.34
N ILE A 79 -4.47 10.63 7.62
CA ILE A 79 -4.46 10.07 8.98
C ILE A 79 -3.02 10.03 9.52
N ALA A 80 -2.05 9.58 8.71
CA ALA A 80 -0.65 9.56 9.12
C ALA A 80 -0.13 10.97 9.46
N GLN A 81 -0.45 11.99 8.65
CA GLN A 81 -0.07 13.37 8.91
C GLN A 81 -0.73 13.96 10.17
N MET A 82 -2.00 13.64 10.46
CA MET A 82 -2.71 14.14 11.63
C MET A 82 -2.10 13.70 12.97
N HIS A 83 -1.33 12.61 12.98
CA HIS A 83 -0.57 12.19 14.17
C HIS A 83 0.61 13.12 14.50
N HIS A 84 0.91 14.09 13.63
CA HIS A 84 2.00 15.04 13.78
C HIS A 84 1.43 16.47 13.93
N PRO A 85 1.52 17.07 15.12
CA PRO A 85 0.99 18.40 15.39
C PRO A 85 1.54 19.48 14.44
N GLU A 86 2.77 19.28 13.94
CA GLU A 86 3.46 20.18 13.01
C GLU A 86 2.77 20.34 11.64
N PHE A 87 1.93 19.38 11.21
CA PHE A 87 1.31 19.40 9.87
C PHE A 87 -0.12 19.93 9.84
N GLY A 88 -0.66 20.35 10.99
CA GLY A 88 -1.92 21.10 11.08
C GLY A 88 -3.19 20.34 10.65
N SER A 89 -4.34 20.82 11.12
CA SER A 89 -5.67 20.25 10.82
C SER A 89 -6.31 20.78 9.54
N ASP A 90 -5.62 21.63 8.77
CA ASP A 90 -6.23 22.25 7.58
C ASP A 90 -6.68 21.17 6.58
N SER A 91 -7.80 21.43 5.92
CA SER A 91 -8.47 20.50 5.02
C SER A 91 -7.51 20.08 3.91
N PHE A 92 -6.95 18.88 4.02
CA PHE A 92 -6.19 18.27 2.95
C PHE A 92 -7.17 17.88 1.85
N ASP A 93 -7.16 18.63 0.76
CA ASP A 93 -7.94 18.35 -0.43
C ASP A 93 -6.96 17.86 -1.50
N PHE A 94 -6.96 16.55 -1.76
CA PHE A 94 -6.06 15.96 -2.75
C PHE A 94 -6.59 16.24 -4.15
N ASP A 95 -6.20 17.39 -4.72
CA ASP A 95 -6.57 17.79 -6.08
C ASP A 95 -5.68 17.17 -7.18
N GLY A 96 -4.66 16.40 -6.79
CA GLY A 96 -3.76 15.66 -7.67
C GLY A 96 -2.71 16.48 -8.41
N GLU A 97 -2.97 17.75 -8.73
CA GLU A 97 -2.04 18.64 -9.45
C GLU A 97 -1.25 19.58 -8.52
N ASN A 98 -1.84 20.04 -7.42
CA ASN A 98 -1.17 20.93 -6.45
C ASN A 98 -0.80 20.22 -5.14
N ALA A 99 -1.36 19.03 -4.90
CA ALA A 99 -1.18 18.28 -3.66
C ALA A 99 0.23 17.66 -3.46
N LEU A 100 1.22 17.86 -4.34
CA LEU A 100 2.55 17.26 -4.19
C LEU A 100 3.31 17.80 -2.96
N GLU A 101 3.20 19.10 -2.70
CA GLU A 101 3.81 19.75 -1.54
C GLU A 101 3.09 19.32 -0.25
N ASP A 102 1.75 19.23 -0.31
CA ASP A 102 0.92 18.73 0.79
C ASP A 102 1.16 17.24 1.08
N LEU A 103 1.51 16.45 0.05
CA LEU A 103 1.78 15.03 0.19
C LEU A 103 3.15 14.77 0.80
N PHE A 104 4.12 15.67 0.61
CA PHE A 104 5.49 15.51 1.13
C PHE A 104 5.94 16.79 1.85
N PRO A 105 5.35 17.09 3.03
CA PRO A 105 5.65 18.31 3.75
C PRO A 105 7.14 18.37 4.11
N GLU A 106 7.74 19.56 4.05
CA GLU A 106 9.11 19.73 4.49
C GLU A 106 9.25 19.42 5.98
N ILE A 107 9.84 18.27 6.27
CA ILE A 107 10.19 17.89 7.62
C ILE A 107 11.44 18.69 7.94
N GLY A 108 11.28 19.72 8.77
CA GLY A 108 12.36 20.62 9.16
C GLY A 108 13.63 19.81 9.43
N LYS A 109 14.77 20.27 8.88
CA LYS A 109 16.08 19.59 8.76
C LYS A 109 16.66 18.94 10.03
N GLN A 110 15.95 19.01 11.16
CA GLN A 110 16.18 18.17 12.30
C GLN A 110 15.59 16.79 12.02
N THR A 111 16.36 15.91 11.35
CA THR A 111 16.21 14.47 11.60
C THR A 111 16.12 14.30 13.11
N LYS A 112 14.95 13.90 13.61
CA LYS A 112 14.78 13.55 15.02
C LYS A 112 15.82 12.45 15.33
N ALA A 113 16.22 12.36 16.60
CA ALA A 113 17.31 11.49 17.06
C ALA A 113 17.37 10.17 16.28
N THR A 114 18.57 9.77 15.83
CA THR A 114 18.79 8.55 15.04
C THR A 114 17.95 7.40 15.62
N PRO A 115 17.09 6.76 14.81
CA PRO A 115 16.21 5.73 15.31
C PRO A 115 17.03 4.62 15.96
N ALA A 116 16.43 3.92 16.94
CA ALA A 116 17.04 2.72 17.50
C ALA A 116 17.47 1.77 16.38
N LYS A 117 18.59 1.06 16.55
CA LYS A 117 19.17 0.19 15.52
C LYS A 117 18.14 -0.77 14.89
N SER A 118 17.28 -1.36 15.72
CA SER A 118 16.19 -2.25 15.26
C SER A 118 15.17 -1.53 14.37
N ARG A 119 14.83 -0.29 14.66
CA ARG A 119 13.94 0.54 13.85
C ARG A 119 14.59 0.93 12.53
N PHE A 120 15.88 1.26 12.54
CA PHE A 120 16.63 1.51 11.31
C PHE A 120 16.64 0.28 10.39
N GLU A 121 16.97 -0.91 10.92
CA GLU A 121 16.97 -2.16 10.16
C GLU A 121 15.59 -2.46 9.58
N LEU A 122 14.52 -2.22 10.35
CA LEU A 122 13.15 -2.38 9.89
C LEU A 122 12.78 -1.42 8.75
N ILE A 123 13.19 -0.15 8.84
CA ILE A 123 12.98 0.83 7.76
C ILE A 123 13.72 0.39 6.49
N GLN A 124 14.96 -0.10 6.61
CA GLN A 124 15.71 -0.62 5.46
C GLN A 124 15.01 -1.83 4.83
N ALA A 125 14.48 -2.75 5.64
CA ALA A 125 13.69 -3.87 5.14
C ALA A 125 12.47 -3.40 4.34
N TYR A 126 11.75 -2.37 4.81
CA TYR A 126 10.64 -1.79 4.05
C TYR A 126 11.09 -1.21 2.71
N LYS A 127 12.24 -0.52 2.66
CA LYS A 127 12.78 0.03 1.41
C LYS A 127 13.10 -1.06 0.40
N GLU A 128 13.76 -2.13 0.83
CA GLU A 128 14.08 -3.26 -0.04
C GLU A 128 12.81 -3.98 -0.54
N GLU A 129 11.85 -4.26 0.34
CA GLU A 129 10.58 -4.87 -0.06
C GLU A 129 9.82 -4.00 -1.07
N VAL A 130 9.79 -2.68 -0.88
CA VAL A 130 9.18 -1.77 -1.86
C VAL A 130 9.91 -1.83 -3.20
N ARG A 131 11.25 -1.80 -3.21
CA ARG A 131 12.02 -1.93 -4.46
C ARG A 131 11.70 -3.22 -5.20
N ASP A 132 11.63 -4.34 -4.50
CA ASP A 132 11.34 -5.62 -5.10
C ASP A 132 9.91 -5.70 -5.62
N LEU A 133 8.94 -5.18 -4.88
CA LEU A 133 7.55 -5.09 -5.34
C LEU A 133 7.41 -4.18 -6.56
N LEU A 134 8.12 -3.05 -6.60
CA LEU A 134 8.10 -2.15 -7.75
C LEU A 134 8.67 -2.81 -9.01
N LYS A 135 9.74 -3.61 -8.92
CA LYS A 135 10.30 -4.38 -10.06
C LYS A 135 9.35 -5.46 -10.58
N VAL A 136 8.48 -5.98 -9.73
CA VAL A 136 7.55 -7.06 -10.07
C VAL A 136 6.25 -6.50 -10.66
N LEU A 137 5.84 -5.30 -10.22
CA LEU A 137 4.58 -4.66 -10.61
C LEU A 137 4.74 -3.68 -11.79
N TYR A 138 5.95 -3.21 -12.08
CA TYR A 138 6.28 -2.26 -13.15
C TYR A 138 7.51 -2.68 -13.95
#